data_AF-A0A2G9RNX9-F1
#
_entry.id   AF-A0A2G9RNX9-F1
#
_cell.length_a   1.000
_cell.length_b   1.000
_cell.length_c   1.000
_cell.angle_alpha   90.00
_cell.angle_beta   90.00
_cell.angle_gamma   90.00
#
_symmetry.space_group_name_H-M   'P 1'
#
loop_
_entity.id
_entity.type
_entity.pdbx_description
1 polymer ?
#
loop_
_entity_poly.entity_id
_entity_poly.type
_entity_poly.pdbx_seq_one_letter_code
_entity_poly.pdbx_strand_id
1 'polypeptide(L)'
;MYILLYQVALGECNELIAADYDAQKQLKGKHSTKGVGRVIPDPQKSITHEGTLVPLGPLIDTGLQNTDGYTLNYNEYIVYDSCQVRMKYLLQVHFNYESLW
;
A
#
# COMPACT_ATOMS: atom_id res chain seq x y z
N MET A 1 -7.20 -2.02 20.04
CA MET A 1 -6.57 -2.73 18.90
C MET A 1 -5.26 -2.01 18.57
N TYR A 2 -4.29 -2.68 17.96
CA TYR A 2 -3.00 -2.08 17.63
C TYR A 2 -2.80 -1.97 16.13
N ILE A 3 -2.14 -0.90 15.67
CA ILE A 3 -1.68 -0.73 14.29
C ILE A 3 -0.18 -0.54 14.31
N LEU A 4 0.54 -1.28 13.47
CA LEU A 4 1.98 -1.16 13.31
C LEU A 4 2.30 -0.32 12.07
N LEU A 5 3.22 0.63 12.22
CA LEU A 5 3.80 1.37 11.11
C LEU A 5 5.25 0.92 10.91
N TYR A 6 5.54 0.53 9.68
CA TYR A 6 6.85 0.10 9.23
C TYR A 6 7.42 1.15 8.28
N GLN A 7 8.74 1.37 8.37
CA GLN A 7 9.50 1.87 7.24
C GLN A 7 9.77 0.69 6.30
N VAL A 8 9.37 0.81 5.03
CA VAL A 8 9.46 -0.28 4.05
C VAL A 8 10.30 0.17 2.85
N ALA A 9 11.37 -0.56 2.57
CA ALA A 9 12.22 -0.35 1.41
C ALA A 9 11.61 -1.02 0.17
N LEU A 10 10.67 -0.33 -0.48
CA LEU A 10 9.93 -0.87 -1.62
C LEU A 10 10.80 -1.04 -2.88
N GLY A 11 11.84 -0.22 -3.05
CA GLY A 11 12.62 -0.17 -4.28
C GLY A 11 11.73 0.10 -5.51
N GLU A 12 12.05 -0.54 -6.63
CA GLU A 12 11.17 -0.57 -7.79
C GLU A 12 10.04 -1.60 -7.62
N CYS A 13 8.80 -1.16 -7.79
CA CYS A 13 7.60 -1.99 -7.64
C CYS A 13 7.18 -2.65 -8.98
N ASN A 14 6.76 -3.91 -8.91
CA ASN A 14 5.99 -4.58 -9.94
C ASN A 14 4.52 -4.22 -9.75
N GLU A 15 3.99 -3.35 -10.63
CA GLU A 15 2.61 -2.87 -10.53
C GLU A 15 1.64 -3.85 -11.19
N LEU A 16 0.62 -4.28 -10.44
CA LEU A 16 -0.39 -5.22 -10.89
C LEU A 16 -1.80 -4.64 -10.69
N ILE A 17 -2.63 -4.70 -11.73
CA ILE A 17 -4.03 -4.23 -11.69
C ILE A 17 -5.03 -5.36 -11.37
N ALA A 18 -4.57 -6.61 -11.38
CA ALA A 18 -5.34 -7.80 -11.07
C ALA A 18 -4.53 -8.70 -10.12
N ALA A 19 -5.23 -9.56 -9.38
CA ALA A 19 -4.58 -10.50 -8.48
C ALA A 19 -3.75 -11.52 -9.27
N ASP A 20 -2.54 -11.79 -8.79
CA ASP A 20 -1.65 -12.81 -9.35
C ASP A 20 -0.98 -13.57 -8.20
N TYR A 21 -1.29 -14.87 -8.10
CA TYR A 21 -0.74 -15.74 -7.08
C TYR A 21 0.79 -15.91 -7.23
N ASP A 22 1.30 -15.85 -8.46
CA ASP A 22 2.71 -16.04 -8.79
C ASP A 22 3.47 -14.70 -8.92
N ALA A 23 2.90 -13.59 -8.43
CA ALA A 23 3.47 -12.24 -8.54
C ALA A 23 4.95 -12.16 -8.11
N GLN A 24 5.36 -12.90 -7.07
CA GLN A 24 6.75 -12.95 -6.61
C GLN A 24 7.72 -13.46 -7.70
N LYS A 25 7.30 -14.48 -8.45
CA LYS A 25 8.11 -15.08 -9.53
C LYS A 25 8.24 -14.13 -10.72
N GLN A 26 7.34 -13.16 -10.84
CA GLN A 26 7.26 -12.22 -11.94
C GLN A 26 7.91 -10.85 -11.66
N LEU A 27 8.69 -10.72 -10.58
CA LEU A 27 9.37 -9.47 -10.23
C LEU A 27 10.33 -8.99 -11.32
N LYS A 28 10.93 -9.89 -12.12
CA LYS A 28 11.83 -9.55 -13.24
C LYS A 28 12.92 -8.52 -12.86
N GLY A 29 13.52 -8.67 -11.68
CA GLY A 29 14.55 -7.78 -11.14
C GLY A 29 14.02 -6.63 -10.26
N LYS A 30 12.70 -6.47 -10.14
CA LYS A 30 12.06 -5.55 -9.20
C LYS A 30 12.08 -6.10 -7.77
N HIS A 31 11.79 -5.23 -6.80
CA HIS A 31 12.05 -5.48 -5.38
C HIS A 31 10.79 -5.74 -4.55
N SER A 32 9.63 -5.37 -5.08
CA SER A 32 8.35 -5.47 -4.39
C SER A 32 7.20 -5.53 -5.40
N THR A 33 6.01 -5.89 -4.94
CA THR A 33 4.77 -5.82 -5.73
C THR A 33 3.87 -4.72 -5.19
N LYS A 34 3.26 -3.95 -6.09
CA LYS A 34 2.21 -2.99 -5.78
C LYS A 34 0.93 -3.40 -6.47
N GLY A 35 -0.05 -3.85 -5.69
CA GLY A 35 -1.43 -3.96 -6.16
C GLY A 35 -1.98 -2.56 -6.35
N VAL A 36 -2.33 -2.19 -7.57
CA VAL A 36 -2.80 -0.83 -7.90
C VAL A 36 -4.30 -0.76 -7.69
N GLY A 37 -4.70 0.07 -6.73
CA GLY A 37 -6.08 0.35 -6.41
C GLY A 37 -6.61 1.59 -7.11
N ARG A 38 -7.94 1.68 -7.20
CA ARG A 38 -8.66 2.82 -7.75
C ARG A 38 -8.47 4.09 -6.92
N VAL A 39 -8.41 3.96 -5.60
CA VAL A 39 -8.33 5.07 -4.66
C VAL A 39 -6.97 5.10 -3.97
N ILE A 40 -6.28 6.24 -4.01
CA ILE A 40 -4.93 6.41 -3.46
C ILE A 40 -4.86 7.67 -2.58
N PRO A 41 -3.91 7.77 -1.63
CA PRO A 41 -3.60 9.05 -0.99
C PRO A 41 -3.11 10.06 -2.04
N ASP A 42 -3.50 11.33 -1.91
CA ASP A 42 -3.04 12.40 -2.81
C ASP A 42 -1.50 12.50 -2.79
N PRO A 43 -0.81 12.21 -3.90
CA PRO A 43 0.64 12.26 -3.95
C PRO A 43 1.20 13.65 -3.61
N GLN A 44 0.44 14.72 -3.86
CA GLN A 44 0.85 16.09 -3.56
C GLN A 44 0.83 16.42 -2.06
N LYS A 45 0.16 15.60 -1.24
CA LYS A 45 0.10 15.76 0.23
C LYS A 45 1.12 14.90 0.97
N SER A 46 1.88 14.08 0.25
CA SER A 46 2.92 13.25 0.87
C SER A 46 4.01 14.12 1.49
N ILE A 47 4.50 13.71 2.66
CA ILE A 47 5.63 14.36 3.33
C ILE A 47 6.79 13.39 3.47
N THR A 48 7.99 13.91 3.67
CA THR A 48 9.12 13.10 4.12
C THR A 48 9.29 13.26 5.62
N HIS A 49 9.25 12.14 6.35
CA HIS A 49 9.48 12.08 7.79
C HIS A 49 10.58 11.07 8.08
N GLU A 50 11.65 11.49 8.76
CA GLU A 50 12.83 10.65 9.04
C GLU A 50 13.37 9.89 7.82
N GLY A 51 13.43 10.55 6.66
CA GLY A 51 13.89 9.94 5.41
C GLY A 51 12.94 8.89 4.80
N THR A 52 11.69 8.82 5.28
CA THR A 52 10.64 7.96 4.73
C THR A 52 9.52 8.80 4.14
N LEU A 53 9.03 8.44 2.95
CA LEU A 53 7.83 9.04 2.39
C LEU A 53 6.61 8.57 3.18
N VAL A 54 5.84 9.50 3.71
CA VAL A 54 4.57 9.24 4.41
C VAL A 54 3.43 9.71 3.51
N PRO A 55 2.64 8.79 2.94
CA PRO A 55 1.52 9.14 2.07
C PRO A 55 0.33 9.61 2.92
N LEU A 56 0.15 10.92 3.01
CA LEU A 56 -0.97 11.52 3.73
C LEU A 56 -2.21 11.59 2.85
N GLY A 57 -3.38 11.58 3.50
CA GLY A 57 -4.65 11.86 2.83
C GLY A 57 -4.78 13.33 2.38
N PRO A 58 -5.91 13.69 1.74
CA PRO A 58 -7.08 12.86 1.52
C PRO A 58 -6.87 11.79 0.45
N LEU A 59 -7.83 10.86 0.38
CA LEU A 59 -7.88 9.87 -0.69
C LEU A 59 -8.48 10.50 -1.95
N ILE A 60 -7.91 10.17 -3.12
CA ILE A 60 -8.36 10.59 -4.45
C ILE A 60 -8.64 9.38 -5.33
N ASP A 61 -9.61 9.52 -6.22
CA ASP A 61 -9.92 8.52 -7.24
C ASP A 61 -8.98 8.72 -8.45
N THR A 62 -8.35 7.64 -8.89
CA THR A 62 -7.44 7.64 -10.04
C THR A 62 -8.16 7.39 -11.36
N GLY A 63 -9.45 7.02 -11.32
CA GLY A 63 -10.21 6.58 -12.49
C GLY A 63 -9.79 5.19 -13.01
N LEU A 64 -8.91 4.47 -12.29
CA LEU A 64 -8.49 3.13 -12.68
C LEU A 64 -9.69 2.19 -12.75
N GLN A 65 -9.83 1.53 -13.89
CA GLN A 65 -10.79 0.46 -14.11
C GLN A 65 -10.10 -0.71 -14.80
N ASN A 66 -10.25 -1.90 -14.22
CA ASN A 66 -9.89 -3.14 -14.87
C ASN A 66 -11.07 -3.62 -15.73
N THR A 67 -10.93 -3.60 -17.06
CA THR A 67 -11.98 -4.06 -17.98
C THR A 67 -12.21 -5.56 -17.92
N ASP A 68 -11.24 -6.31 -17.42
CA ASP A 68 -11.19 -7.76 -17.49
C ASP A 68 -11.54 -8.41 -16.14
N GLY A 69 -11.97 -7.62 -15.14
CA GLY A 69 -12.41 -8.15 -13.85
C GLY A 69 -12.50 -7.13 -12.74
N TYR A 70 -12.25 -7.59 -11.51
CA TYR A 70 -12.29 -6.74 -10.33
C TYR A 70 -11.10 -5.77 -10.30
N THR A 71 -11.35 -4.59 -9.75
CA THR A 71 -10.32 -3.57 -9.46
C THR A 71 -10.20 -3.45 -7.94
N LEU A 72 -8.96 -3.41 -7.43
CA LEU A 72 -8.72 -3.15 -6.01
C LEU A 72 -9.26 -1.75 -5.65
N ASN A 73 -9.87 -1.63 -4.46
CA ASN A 73 -10.30 -0.32 -3.97
C ASN A 73 -9.11 0.56 -3.62
N TYR A 74 -8.09 0.01 -2.96
CA TYR A 74 -6.92 0.74 -2.45
C TYR A 74 -5.63 0.03 -2.85
N ASN A 75 -4.51 0.77 -2.84
CA ASN A 75 -3.20 0.16 -3.07
C ASN A 75 -2.83 -0.82 -1.95
N GLU A 76 -2.14 -1.88 -2.33
CA GLU A 76 -1.49 -2.82 -1.42
C GLU A 76 -0.01 -2.94 -1.82
N TYR A 77 0.88 -3.05 -0.83
CA TYR A 77 2.32 -3.13 -1.06
C TYR A 77 2.86 -4.39 -0.40
N ILE A 78 3.58 -5.20 -1.18
CA ILE A 78 4.09 -6.50 -0.77
C ILE A 78 5.60 -6.54 -1.01
N VAL A 79 6.36 -6.84 0.04
CA VAL A 79 7.79 -7.14 -0.05
C VAL A 79 8.03 -8.61 0.26
N TYR A 80 9.09 -9.18 -0.31
CA TYR A 80 9.37 -10.61 -0.24
C TYR A 80 10.61 -10.96 0.58
N ASP A 81 11.33 -9.95 1.07
CA ASP A 81 12.44 -10.07 2.01
C ASP A 81 12.14 -9.29 3.29
N SER A 82 12.29 -9.95 4.44
CA SER A 82 12.10 -9.33 5.75
C SER A 82 13.12 -8.23 6.05
N CYS A 83 14.28 -8.23 5.37
CA CYS A 83 15.27 -7.16 5.48
C CYS A 83 14.75 -5.83 4.89
N GLN A 84 13.68 -5.84 4.09
CA GLN A 84 13.06 -4.64 3.54
C GLN A 84 12.13 -3.93 4.55
N VAL A 85 11.85 -4.52 5.70
CA VAL A 85 10.94 -3.93 6.70
C VAL A 85 11.66 -3.55 7.99
N ARG A 86 11.35 -2.36 8.51
CA ARG A 86 11.80 -1.90 9.82
C ARG A 86 10.61 -1.37 10.60
N MET A 87 10.25 -2.02 11.70
CA MET A 87 9.23 -1.53 12.64
C MET A 87 9.64 -0.16 13.18
N LYS A 88 8.73 0.81 13.14
CA LYS A 88 8.99 2.18 13.61
C LYS A 88 8.05 2.59 14.73
N TYR A 89 6.75 2.34 14.59
CA TYR A 89 5.75 2.77 15.57
C TYR A 89 4.71 1.67 15.80
N LEU A 90 4.25 1.55 17.05
CA LEU A 90 3.11 0.74 17.44
C LEU A 90 2.05 1.68 18.02
N LEU A 91 0.93 1.82 17.33
CA LEU A 91 -0.16 2.69 17.72
C LEU A 91 -1.20 1.85 18.46
N GLN A 92 -1.52 2.24 19.70
CA GLN A 92 -2.71 1.74 20.37
C GLN A 92 -3.91 2.55 19.90
N VAL A 93 -4.85 1.88 19.22
CA VAL A 93 -6.02 2.49 18.60
C VAL A 93 -7.27 2.02 19.31
N HIS A 94 -8.09 3.00 19.73
CA HIS A 94 -9.44 2.78 20.21
C HIS A 94 -10.41 2.93 19.03
N PHE A 95 -11.21 1.88 18.77
CA PHE A 95 -12.18 1.89 17.68
C PHE A 95 -13.53 2.33 18.26
N ASN A 96 -13.97 3.53 17.88
CA ASN A 96 -15.29 4.03 18.22
C ASN A 96 -16.26 3.55 17.13
N TYR A 97 -16.96 2.46 17.41
CA TYR A 97 -17.92 1.90 16.45
C TYR A 97 -19.26 2.63 16.54
N GLU A 98 -19.83 2.97 15.39
CA GLU A 98 -21.21 3.45 15.27
C GLU A 98 -22.07 2.33 14.68
N SER A 99 -23.28 2.10 15.23
CA SER A 99 -24.26 1.21 14.59
C SER A 99 -24.85 1.97 13.40
N LEU A 100 -24.52 1.51 12.20
CA LEU A 100 -25.01 2.08 10.94
C LEU A 100 -26.25 1.32 10.41
N TRP A 101 -26.76 0.40 11.22
CA TRP A 101 -27.96 -0.41 10.99
C TRP A 101 -28.61 -0.75 12.34
#